data_AF-A0A251Y6V5-F1
#
_entry.id   AF-A0A251Y6V5-F1
#
_cell.length_a   1.000
_cell.length_b   1.000
_cell.length_c   1.000
_cell.angle_alpha   90.00
_cell.angle_beta   90.00
_cell.angle_gamma   90.00
#
_symmetry.space_group_name_H-M   'P 1'
#
loop_
_entity.id
_entity.type
_entity.pdbx_description
1 polymer ?
#
loop_
_entity_poly.entity_id
_entity_poly.type
_entity_poly.pdbx_seq_one_letter_code
_entity_poly.pdbx_strand_id
1 'polypeptide(L)'
;MSVGDVPEEVAPAALALLRARLAELDYLREARRVLDAGRSEEQLARELRVFKPEDLALLRAAREVSLPLEGFSGALPYEICERYAAGLLDRERLVDELARYPYVPLDTTTPGDDLTVDLPGTWSEVSQARWDGYIDVLDYGEVRSRRLGNS
;
A
#
# COMPACT_ATOMS: atom_id res chain seq x y z
N MET A 1 3.40 10.30 11.85
CA MET A 1 4.70 10.95 11.61
C MET A 1 5.02 10.69 10.15
N SER A 2 5.07 11.75 9.35
CA SER A 2 5.50 11.72 7.96
C SER A 2 6.95 11.25 7.89
N VAL A 3 7.35 10.52 6.84
CA VAL A 3 8.77 10.25 6.57
C VAL A 3 9.56 11.55 6.39
N GLY A 4 8.91 12.63 5.94
CA GLY A 4 9.50 13.98 5.89
C GLY A 4 9.73 14.63 7.27
N ASP A 5 9.02 14.16 8.31
CA ASP A 5 9.16 14.63 9.70
C ASP A 5 10.05 13.71 10.56
N VAL A 6 10.52 12.60 10.00
CA VAL A 6 11.44 11.70 10.70
C VAL A 6 12.79 12.40 10.83
N PRO A 7 13.33 12.56 12.05
CA PRO A 7 14.68 13.10 12.23
C PRO A 7 15.68 12.35 11.35
N GLU A 8 16.61 13.06 10.71
CA GLU A 8 17.54 12.49 9.72
C GLU A 8 18.29 11.26 10.27
N GLU A 9 18.62 11.29 11.57
CA GLU A 9 19.25 10.19 12.31
C GLU A 9 18.40 8.90 12.39
N VAL A 10 17.07 8.99 12.28
CA VAL A 10 16.13 7.86 12.33
C VAL A 10 15.70 7.41 10.93
N ALA A 11 15.93 8.21 9.89
CA ALA A 11 15.49 7.92 8.52
C ALA A 11 15.92 6.52 8.00
N PRO A 12 17.15 6.03 8.23
CA PRO A 12 17.54 4.67 7.84
C PRO A 12 16.70 3.58 8.54
N ALA A 13 16.40 3.77 9.82
CA ALA A 13 15.58 2.83 10.60
C ALA A 13 14.11 2.86 10.16
N ALA A 14 13.57 4.04 9.86
CA ALA A 14 12.22 4.19 9.32
C ALA A 14 12.09 3.49 7.95
N LEU A 15 13.06 3.66 7.05
CA LEU A 15 13.09 2.98 5.76
C LEU A 15 13.20 1.45 5.91
N ALA A 16 14.04 0.97 6.85
CA ALA A 16 14.15 -0.45 7.13
C ALA A 16 12.83 -1.05 7.67
N LEU A 17 12.14 -0.31 8.55
CA LEU A 17 10.83 -0.70 9.07
C LEU A 17 9.76 -0.73 7.97
N LEU A 18 9.73 0.27 7.10
CA LEU A 18 8.82 0.29 5.95
C LEU A 18 9.03 -0.94 5.05
N ARG A 19 10.28 -1.26 4.72
CA ARG A 19 10.63 -2.45 3.93
C ARG A 19 10.22 -3.75 4.62
N ALA A 20 10.42 -3.85 5.93
CA ALA A 20 10.00 -5.02 6.71
C ALA A 20 8.46 -5.20 6.68
N ARG A 21 7.71 -4.11 6.84
CA ARG A 21 6.23 -4.15 6.76
C ARG A 21 5.74 -4.55 5.38
N LEU A 22 6.34 -4.02 4.31
CA LEU A 22 6.00 -4.40 2.94
C LEU A 22 6.33 -5.87 2.67
N ALA A 23 7.46 -6.38 3.16
CA ALA A 23 7.82 -7.78 3.04
C ALA A 23 6.85 -8.71 3.79
N GLU A 24 6.41 -8.31 4.99
CA GLU A 24 5.36 -9.04 5.74
C GLU A 24 4.03 -9.03 4.97
N LEU A 25 3.64 -7.89 4.39
CA LEU A 25 2.45 -7.77 3.57
C LEU A 25 2.50 -8.69 2.33
N ASP A 26 3.64 -8.72 1.63
CA ASP A 26 3.84 -9.59 0.48
C ASP A 26 3.80 -11.07 0.90
N TYR A 27 4.42 -11.43 2.03
CA TYR A 27 4.32 -12.77 2.63
C TYR A 27 2.85 -13.18 2.89
N LEU A 28 2.07 -12.30 3.53
CA LEU A 28 0.67 -12.56 3.81
C LEU A 28 -0.16 -12.75 2.54
N ARG A 29 0.14 -11.99 1.47
CA ARG A 29 -0.55 -12.14 0.18
C ARG A 29 -0.24 -13.45 -0.50
N GLU A 30 1.02 -13.91 -0.47
CA GLU A 30 1.36 -15.23 -0.99
C GLU A 30 0.68 -16.34 -0.17
N ALA A 31 0.67 -16.21 1.17
CA ALA A 31 -0.06 -17.14 2.02
C ALA A 31 -1.56 -17.17 1.69
N ARG A 32 -2.19 -16.00 1.50
CA ARG A 32 -3.60 -15.89 1.07
C ARG A 32 -3.85 -16.62 -0.24
N ARG A 33 -3.03 -16.40 -1.27
CA ARG A 33 -3.18 -17.08 -2.57
C ARG A 33 -3.12 -18.60 -2.44
N VAL A 34 -2.22 -19.11 -1.61
CA VAL A 34 -2.08 -20.55 -1.37
C VAL A 34 -3.29 -21.11 -0.61
N LEU A 35 -3.83 -20.37 0.37
CA LEU A 35 -5.03 -20.75 1.10
C LEU A 35 -6.27 -20.72 0.21
N ASP A 36 -6.41 -19.69 -0.63
CA ASP A 36 -7.53 -19.53 -1.58
C ASP A 36 -7.51 -20.62 -2.66
N ALA A 37 -6.33 -21.18 -2.98
CA ALA A 37 -6.18 -22.37 -3.83
C ALA A 37 -6.60 -23.70 -3.15
N GLY A 38 -7.11 -23.64 -1.91
CA GLY A 38 -7.67 -24.80 -1.19
C GLY A 38 -6.68 -25.55 -0.30
N ARG A 39 -5.46 -25.02 -0.09
CA ARG A 39 -4.49 -25.63 0.82
C ARG A 39 -4.92 -25.45 2.28
N SER A 40 -4.61 -26.43 3.14
CA SER A 40 -4.87 -26.29 4.58
C SER A 40 -3.89 -25.34 5.25
N GLU A 41 -4.39 -24.57 6.22
CA GLU A 41 -3.59 -23.69 7.07
C GLU A 41 -2.49 -24.47 7.81
N GLU A 42 -2.82 -25.66 8.31
CA GLU A 42 -1.90 -26.52 9.05
C GLU A 42 -0.73 -27.01 8.19
N GLN A 43 -1.00 -27.37 6.93
CA GLN A 43 0.03 -27.76 5.99
C GLN A 43 0.92 -26.57 5.62
N LEU A 44 0.30 -25.42 5.34
CA LEU A 44 1.01 -24.20 5.00
C LEU A 44 1.93 -23.74 6.15
N ALA A 45 1.43 -23.71 7.39
CA ALA A 45 2.20 -23.35 8.58
C ALA A 45 3.40 -24.29 8.78
N ARG A 46 3.20 -25.60 8.62
CA ARG A 46 4.28 -26.59 8.73
C ARG A 46 5.37 -26.38 7.69
N GLU A 47 5.01 -26.13 6.45
CA GLU A 47 5.97 -25.94 5.35
C GLU A 47 6.73 -24.62 5.46
N LEU A 48 6.07 -23.56 5.89
CA LEU A 48 6.68 -22.26 6.16
C LEU A 48 7.49 -22.23 7.46
N ARG A 49 7.47 -23.32 8.23
CA ARG A 49 8.12 -23.42 9.54
C ARG A 49 7.62 -22.36 10.54
N VAL A 50 6.32 -22.05 10.43
CA VAL A 50 5.58 -21.16 11.32
C VAL A 50 5.05 -21.99 12.49
N PHE A 51 5.62 -21.78 13.67
CA PHE A 51 5.36 -22.64 14.83
C PHE A 51 4.93 -21.88 16.09
N LYS A 52 5.06 -20.55 16.09
CA LYS A 52 4.65 -19.75 17.24
C LYS A 52 3.18 -19.35 17.13
N PRO A 53 2.46 -19.20 18.25
CA PRO A 53 1.07 -18.76 18.24
C PRO A 53 0.85 -17.44 17.49
N GLU A 54 1.77 -16.49 17.62
CA GLU A 54 1.72 -15.20 16.92
C GLU A 54 1.83 -15.34 15.40
N ASP A 55 2.72 -16.21 14.92
CA ASP A 55 2.94 -16.45 13.49
C ASP A 55 1.72 -17.16 12.86
N LEU A 56 1.04 -18.04 13.63
CA LEU A 56 -0.21 -18.68 13.22
C LEU A 56 -1.37 -17.68 13.17
N ALA A 57 -1.44 -16.75 14.12
CA ALA A 57 -2.44 -15.68 14.10
C ALA A 57 -2.24 -14.77 12.88
N LEU A 58 -0.98 -14.43 12.57
CA LEU A 58 -0.61 -13.68 11.38
C LEU A 58 -1.02 -14.42 10.10
N LEU A 59 -0.74 -15.72 10.01
CA LEU A 59 -1.15 -16.57 8.88
C LEU A 59 -2.67 -16.60 8.68
N ARG A 60 -3.46 -16.61 9.76
CA ARG A 60 -4.94 -16.53 9.68
C ARG A 60 -5.41 -15.18 9.17
N ALA A 61 -4.76 -14.11 9.62
CA ALA A 61 -5.05 -12.75 9.17
C ALA A 61 -4.76 -12.54 7.67
N ALA A 62 -3.94 -13.40 7.05
CA ALA A 62 -3.64 -13.35 5.61
C ALA A 62 -4.90 -13.27 4.73
N ARG A 63 -6.00 -13.94 5.11
CA ARG A 63 -7.24 -13.96 4.33
C ARG A 63 -7.90 -12.58 4.18
N GLU A 64 -7.65 -11.69 5.14
CA GLU A 64 -8.22 -10.34 5.15
C GLU A 64 -7.34 -9.31 4.42
N VAL A 65 -6.12 -9.69 4.04
CA VAL A 65 -5.18 -8.77 3.40
C VAL A 65 -5.59 -8.47 1.97
N SER A 66 -5.86 -7.20 1.67
CA SER A 66 -6.17 -6.73 0.32
C SER A 66 -5.08 -7.12 -0.68
N LEU A 67 -5.49 -7.69 -1.82
CA LEU A 67 -4.61 -8.03 -2.93
C LEU A 67 -4.46 -6.82 -3.88
N PRO A 68 -3.27 -6.63 -4.50
CA PRO A 68 -3.12 -5.68 -5.57
C PRO A 68 -4.07 -5.97 -6.72
N LEU A 69 -4.57 -4.91 -7.35
CA LEU A 69 -5.28 -5.01 -8.62
C LEU A 69 -4.33 -5.59 -9.68
N GLU A 70 -4.87 -6.26 -10.70
CA GLU A 70 -4.04 -6.82 -11.77
C GLU A 70 -3.22 -5.74 -12.46
N GLY A 71 -1.91 -5.96 -12.57
CA GLY A 71 -0.96 -5.00 -13.12
C GLY A 71 -0.57 -3.85 -12.17
N PHE A 72 -0.96 -3.88 -10.90
CA PHE A 72 -0.53 -2.89 -9.90
C PHE A 72 0.39 -3.51 -8.86
N SER A 73 1.30 -2.70 -8.34
CA SER A 73 2.27 -3.09 -7.32
C SER A 73 1.67 -3.04 -5.91
N GLY A 74 0.59 -2.29 -5.68
CA GLY A 74 -0.09 -2.15 -4.39
C GLY A 74 -1.60 -2.31 -4.50
N ALA A 75 -2.25 -2.63 -3.38
CA ALA A 75 -3.71 -2.72 -3.31
C ALA A 75 -4.38 -1.36 -3.17
N LEU A 76 -3.64 -0.35 -2.72
CA LEU A 76 -4.11 1.01 -2.54
C LEU A 76 -3.06 2.01 -3.07
N PRO A 77 -3.46 3.21 -3.54
CA PRO A 77 -2.56 4.27 -3.96
C PRO A 77 -1.47 4.60 -2.95
N TYR A 78 -1.79 4.66 -1.66
CA TYR A 78 -0.82 4.92 -0.61
C TYR A 78 0.30 3.86 -0.59
N GLU A 79 -0.08 2.60 -0.73
CA GLU A 79 0.84 1.46 -0.75
C GLU A 79 1.76 1.45 -1.99
N ILE A 80 1.27 1.97 -3.12
CA ILE A 80 2.08 2.16 -4.34
C ILE A 80 3.17 3.21 -4.07
N CYS A 81 2.83 4.32 -3.41
CA CYS A 81 3.80 5.33 -2.96
C CYS A 81 4.81 4.76 -1.96
N GLU A 82 4.37 3.96 -1.00
CA GLU A 82 5.25 3.28 -0.03
C GLU A 82 6.27 2.37 -0.71
N ARG A 83 5.85 1.61 -1.74
CA ARG A 83 6.77 0.77 -2.52
C ARG A 83 7.80 1.59 -3.29
N TYR A 84 7.41 2.73 -3.83
CA TYR A 84 8.35 3.66 -4.47
C TYR A 84 9.37 4.20 -3.46
N ALA A 85 8.93 4.70 -2.31
CA ALA A 85 9.81 5.18 -1.25
C ALA A 85 10.75 4.07 -0.73
N ALA A 86 10.29 2.81 -0.71
CA ALA A 86 11.09 1.66 -0.35
C ALA A 86 12.12 1.23 -1.43
N GLY A 87 12.02 1.76 -2.65
CA GLY A 87 12.85 1.40 -3.80
C GLY A 87 12.43 0.11 -4.51
N LEU A 88 11.20 -0.36 -4.30
CA LEU A 88 10.61 -1.55 -4.94
C LEU A 88 9.88 -1.22 -6.25
N LEU A 89 9.72 0.07 -6.52
CA LEU A 89 9.03 0.64 -7.66
C LEU A 89 9.87 1.81 -8.17
N ASP A 90 10.10 1.89 -9.48
CA ASP A 90 10.75 3.06 -10.07
C ASP A 90 9.72 4.18 -10.32
N ARG A 91 10.22 5.37 -10.64
CA ARG A 91 9.39 6.55 -10.86
C ARG A 91 8.44 6.40 -12.05
N GLU A 92 8.88 5.74 -13.12
CA GLU A 92 8.05 5.57 -14.32
C GLU A 92 6.84 4.70 -14.02
N ARG A 93 7.06 3.58 -13.34
CA ARG A 93 6.01 2.64 -12.94
C ARG A 93 5.12 3.21 -11.83
N LEU A 94 5.66 4.00 -10.89
CA LEU A 94 4.87 4.79 -9.94
C LEU A 94 3.86 5.68 -10.67
N VAL A 95 4.35 6.47 -11.63
CA VAL A 95 3.53 7.45 -12.33
C VAL A 95 2.48 6.75 -13.21
N ASP A 96 2.86 5.69 -13.92
CA ASP A 96 1.93 4.88 -14.71
C ASP A 96 0.81 4.30 -13.85
N GLU A 97 1.18 3.56 -12.78
CA GLU A 97 0.22 2.89 -11.91
C GLU A 97 -0.74 3.90 -11.27
N LEU A 98 -0.22 4.98 -10.67
CA LEU A 98 -1.09 5.99 -10.04
C LEU A 98 -1.93 6.76 -11.06
N ALA A 99 -1.46 6.99 -12.29
CA ALA A 99 -2.26 7.72 -13.28
C ALA A 99 -3.49 6.93 -13.76
N ARG A 100 -3.37 5.60 -13.87
CA ARG A 100 -4.46 4.70 -14.32
C ARG A 100 -5.20 4.00 -13.19
N TYR A 101 -4.82 4.24 -11.93
CA TYR A 101 -5.47 3.60 -10.79
C TYR A 101 -6.98 3.91 -10.79
N PRO A 102 -7.86 2.92 -10.58
CA PRO A 102 -9.31 3.13 -10.59
C PRO A 102 -9.76 3.73 -9.25
N TYR A 103 -9.49 5.02 -9.06
CA TYR A 103 -9.80 5.67 -7.79
C TYR A 103 -11.28 5.67 -7.47
N VAL A 104 -11.60 5.38 -6.22
CA VAL A 104 -12.93 5.57 -5.65
C VAL A 104 -13.25 7.07 -5.68
N PRO A 105 -14.40 7.49 -6.26
CA PRO A 105 -14.84 8.86 -6.16
C PRO A 105 -15.00 9.26 -4.70
N LEU A 106 -14.60 10.47 -4.34
CA LEU A 106 -14.98 11.04 -3.05
C LEU A 106 -16.52 11.14 -3.06
N ASP A 107 -17.18 10.39 -2.17
CA ASP A 107 -18.60 10.61 -1.91
C ASP A 107 -18.68 12.02 -1.32
N THR A 108 -19.15 12.98 -2.10
CA THR A 108 -19.43 14.32 -1.60
C THR A 108 -20.66 14.18 -0.72
N THR A 109 -20.47 13.78 0.54
CA THR A 109 -21.53 13.89 1.53
C THR A 109 -21.95 15.36 1.60
N THR A 110 -23.27 15.53 1.51
CA THR A 110 -24.05 16.76 1.50
C THR A 110 -23.41 17.94 2.25
N PRO A 111 -23.51 19.19 1.75
CA PRO A 111 -23.02 20.37 2.47
C PRO A 111 -23.55 20.41 3.91
N GLY A 112 -22.67 20.29 4.89
CA GLY A 112 -23.01 20.27 6.32
C GLY A 112 -22.52 19.05 7.11
N ASP A 113 -21.93 18.04 6.45
CA ASP A 113 -21.30 16.90 7.13
C ASP A 113 -19.77 16.99 6.96
N ASP A 114 -19.09 17.63 7.91
CA ASP A 114 -17.64 17.92 7.89
C ASP A 114 -16.75 16.67 8.09
N LEU A 115 -17.34 15.48 8.12
CA LEU A 115 -16.63 14.22 8.19
C LEU A 115 -16.42 13.68 6.77
N THR A 116 -15.44 14.24 6.07
CA THR A 116 -14.86 13.55 4.91
C THR A 116 -14.27 12.23 5.40
N VAL A 117 -14.96 11.13 5.12
CA VAL A 117 -14.43 9.79 5.39
C VAL A 117 -13.40 9.51 4.30
N ASP A 118 -12.12 9.46 4.67
CA ASP A 118 -11.05 8.99 3.79
C ASP A 118 -11.25 7.49 3.51
N LEU A 119 -12.05 7.19 2.50
CA LEU A 119 -12.27 5.84 2.02
C LEU A 119 -10.99 5.32 1.34
N PRO A 120 -10.60 4.05 1.57
CA PRO A 120 -9.49 3.43 0.87
C PRO A 120 -9.66 3.52 -0.66
N GLY A 121 -8.58 3.80 -1.38
CA GLY A 121 -8.59 3.85 -2.85
C GLY A 121 -9.01 5.20 -3.43
N THR A 122 -9.19 6.23 -2.60
CA THR A 122 -9.47 7.60 -3.06
C THR A 122 -8.18 8.36 -3.40
N TRP A 123 -8.30 9.52 -4.05
CA TRP A 123 -7.14 10.36 -4.36
C TRP A 123 -6.50 11.01 -3.12
N SER A 124 -7.22 11.07 -1.98
CA SER A 124 -6.66 11.61 -0.74
C SER A 124 -5.46 10.79 -0.27
N GLU A 125 -5.41 9.48 -0.54
CA GLU A 125 -4.25 8.63 -0.23
C GLU A 125 -2.96 9.05 -0.97
N VAL A 126 -3.05 9.52 -2.22
CA VAL A 126 -1.87 10.06 -2.94
C VAL A 126 -1.44 11.39 -2.33
N SER A 127 -2.42 12.19 -1.91
CA SER A 127 -2.15 13.48 -1.27
C SER A 127 -1.53 13.28 0.12
N GLN A 128 -2.03 12.31 0.88
CA GLN A 128 -1.49 11.90 2.17
C GLN A 128 -0.06 11.35 2.02
N ALA A 129 0.20 10.48 1.04
CA ALA A 129 1.55 9.98 0.77
C ALA A 129 2.57 11.09 0.45
N ARG A 130 2.13 12.18 -0.19
CA ARG A 130 2.96 13.38 -0.39
C ARG A 130 3.24 14.10 0.94
N TRP A 131 2.22 14.32 1.76
CA TRP A 131 2.40 14.90 3.10
C TRP A 131 3.32 14.02 3.97
N ASP A 132 3.20 12.71 3.82
CA ASP A 132 4.02 11.71 4.48
C ASP A 132 5.41 11.53 3.85
N GLY A 133 5.76 12.28 2.81
CA GLY A 133 7.10 12.30 2.23
C GLY A 133 7.48 11.05 1.43
N TYR A 134 6.53 10.20 1.07
CA TYR A 134 6.78 9.03 0.22
C TYR A 134 6.93 9.39 -1.26
N ILE A 135 6.33 10.49 -1.69
CA ILE A 135 6.47 11.08 -3.02
C ILE A 135 6.68 12.58 -2.88
N ASP A 136 7.41 13.18 -3.81
CA ASP A 136 7.63 14.62 -3.80
C ASP A 136 6.53 15.39 -4.58
N VAL A 137 6.66 16.72 -4.62
CA VAL A 137 5.70 17.58 -5.34
C VAL A 137 5.74 17.39 -6.87
N LEU A 138 6.88 16.98 -7.43
CA LEU A 138 7.04 16.76 -8.86
C LEU A 138 6.39 15.42 -9.27
N ASP A 139 6.58 14.38 -8.47
CA ASP A 139 5.91 13.09 -8.62
C ASP A 139 4.39 13.26 -8.52
N TYR A 140 3.91 13.94 -7.48
CA TYR A 140 2.49 14.25 -7.32
C TYR A 140 1.92 15.03 -8.52
N GLY A 141 2.64 16.07 -8.96
CA GLY A 141 2.24 16.92 -10.08
C GLY A 141 2.15 16.18 -11.41
N GLU A 142 3.11 15.29 -11.68
CA GLU A 142 3.13 14.46 -12.89
C GLU A 142 1.97 13.47 -12.91
N VAL A 143 1.73 12.74 -11.82
CA VAL A 143 0.60 11.79 -11.70
C VAL A 143 -0.72 12.53 -11.95
N ARG A 144 -0.92 13.68 -11.29
CA ARG A 144 -2.13 14.49 -11.45
C ARG A 144 -2.32 14.94 -12.89
N SER A 145 -1.24 15.40 -13.54
CA SER A 145 -1.26 15.85 -14.93
C SER A 145 -1.65 14.73 -15.89
N ARG A 146 -1.03 13.54 -15.77
CA ARG A 146 -1.36 12.39 -16.62
C ARG A 146 -2.79 11.91 -16.42
N ARG A 147 -3.24 11.83 -15.17
CA ARG A 147 -4.61 11.41 -14.86
C ARG A 147 -5.64 12.33 -15.51
N LEU A 148 -5.48 13.65 -15.38
CA LEU A 148 -6.41 14.63 -15.94
C LEU A 148 -6.31 14.77 -17.47
N GLY A 149 -5.13 14.49 -18.04
CA GLY A 149 -4.92 14.46 -19.49
C GLY A 149 -5.44 13.19 -20.17
N ASN A 150 -5.63 12.11 -19.40
CA ASN A 150 -6.22 10.83 -19.85
C ASN A 150 -7.74 10.75 -19.57
N SER A 151 -8.38 11.84 -19.13
CA SER A 151 -9.82 11.91 -18.80
C SER A 151 -10.70 12.25 -20.00
#